data_AF-A0A966V835-F1
#
_entry.id   AF-A0A966V835-F1
#
_cell.length_a   1.000
_cell.length_b   1.000
_cell.length_c   1.000
_cell.angle_alpha   90.00
_cell.angle_beta   90.00
_cell.angle_gamma   90.00
#
_symmetry.space_group_name_H-M   'P 1'
#
loop_
_entity.id
_entity.type
_entity.pdbx_description
1 polymer ?
#
loop_
_entity_poly.entity_id
_entity_poly.type
_entity_poly.pdbx_seq_one_letter_code
_entity_poly.pdbx_strand_id
1 'polypeptide(L)'
;MIKHNPITKTDNVERIFSEKDGVKINYVCTTEFNETKTVADIFYRDTPHPKFGNKYFAIFFRGADPYIANADAIEKLTFGMVENDNGELEYSTSRHDYKSFNNGNMIDGGRQYVRSSLNSKIYVVRDGQMVIKE
;
A
#
# COMPACT_ATOMS: atom_id res chain seq x y z
N MET A 1 12.97 5.31 -5.85
CA MET A 1 11.78 4.56 -6.33
C MET A 1 11.33 3.64 -5.21
N ILE A 2 10.03 3.43 -5.01
CA ILE A 2 9.51 2.49 -4.00
C ILE A 2 9.18 1.19 -4.71
N LYS A 3 9.69 0.06 -4.22
CA LYS A 3 9.38 -1.26 -4.75
C LYS A 3 8.17 -1.85 -4.01
N HIS A 4 7.10 -2.03 -4.76
CA HIS A 4 5.85 -2.61 -4.29
C HIS A 4 5.78 -4.11 -4.61
N ASN A 5 4.94 -4.83 -3.87
CA ASN A 5 4.66 -6.26 -4.10
C ASN A 5 3.15 -6.47 -4.20
N PRO A 6 2.52 -6.03 -5.31
CA PRO A 6 1.06 -6.11 -5.46
C PRO A 6 0.56 -7.55 -5.56
N ILE A 7 -0.67 -7.75 -5.08
CA ILE A 7 -1.38 -9.04 -5.15
C ILE A 7 -2.32 -9.11 -6.37
N THR A 8 -2.52 -7.99 -7.06
CA THR A 8 -3.27 -7.86 -8.30
C THR A 8 -2.36 -7.47 -9.47
N LYS A 9 -2.86 -7.59 -10.70
CA LYS A 9 -2.28 -6.90 -11.86
C LYS A 9 -2.75 -5.44 -11.82
N THR A 10 -1.99 -4.57 -11.16
CA THR A 10 -2.37 -3.18 -10.85
C THR A 10 -2.86 -2.43 -12.08
N ASP A 11 -2.15 -2.52 -13.20
CA ASP A 11 -2.48 -1.82 -14.45
C ASP A 11 -3.85 -2.25 -14.99
N ASN A 12 -4.20 -3.54 -14.83
CA ASN A 12 -5.52 -4.02 -15.23
C ASN A 12 -6.63 -3.47 -14.33
N VAL A 13 -6.39 -3.38 -13.02
CA VAL A 13 -7.35 -2.82 -12.06
C VAL A 13 -7.55 -1.34 -12.36
N GLU A 14 -6.48 -0.58 -12.46
CA GLU A 14 -6.51 0.85 -12.80
C GLU A 14 -7.32 1.08 -14.08
N ARG A 15 -7.04 0.33 -15.14
CA ARG A 15 -7.76 0.43 -16.41
C ARG A 15 -9.25 0.13 -16.25
N ILE A 16 -9.60 -1.02 -15.65
CA ILE A 16 -11.01 -1.46 -15.51
C ILE A 16 -11.83 -0.43 -14.72
N PHE A 17 -11.33 0.03 -13.58
CA PHE A 17 -12.07 0.97 -12.75
C PHE A 17 -12.06 2.38 -13.35
N SER A 18 -10.99 2.77 -14.06
CA SER A 18 -10.98 4.07 -14.75
C SER A 18 -11.99 4.13 -15.88
N GLU A 19 -12.07 3.09 -16.71
CA GLU A 19 -13.05 2.96 -17.80
C GLU A 19 -14.49 2.95 -17.24
N LYS A 20 -14.71 2.19 -16.16
CA LYS A 20 -16.03 2.06 -15.54
C LYS A 20 -16.53 3.34 -14.89
N ASP A 21 -15.66 4.03 -14.15
CA ASP A 21 -16.07 5.18 -13.32
C ASP A 21 -15.82 6.53 -14.00
N GLY A 22 -15.19 6.56 -15.17
CA GLY A 22 -14.91 7.78 -15.94
C GLY A 22 -13.90 8.71 -15.27
N VAL A 23 -13.10 8.21 -14.32
CA VAL A 23 -12.08 8.96 -13.58
C VAL A 23 -10.79 8.17 -13.51
N LYS A 24 -9.63 8.84 -13.43
CA LYS A 24 -8.36 8.13 -13.32
C LYS A 24 -8.23 7.42 -11.96
N ILE A 25 -7.88 6.15 -12.01
CA ILE A 25 -7.50 5.32 -10.85
C ILE A 25 -6.00 5.11 -10.87
N ASN A 26 -5.36 5.20 -9.70
CA ASN A 26 -3.93 4.88 -9.54
C ASN A 26 -3.73 3.93 -8.36
N TYR A 27 -2.86 2.95 -8.51
CA TYR A 27 -2.35 2.12 -7.44
C TYR A 27 -1.43 2.94 -6.51
N VAL A 28 -1.56 2.70 -5.21
CA VAL A 28 -0.85 3.45 -4.17
C VAL A 28 0.17 2.58 -3.48
N CYS A 29 -0.26 1.46 -2.90
CA CYS A 29 0.58 0.55 -2.14
C CYS A 29 -0.14 -0.77 -1.87
N THR A 30 0.62 -1.78 -1.48
CA THR A 30 0.11 -3.05 -0.96
C THR A 30 0.42 -3.12 0.51
N THR A 31 -0.59 -3.32 1.34
CA THR A 31 -0.41 -3.38 2.79
C THR A 31 -1.51 -4.20 3.44
N GLU A 32 -1.19 -4.76 4.60
CA GLU A 32 -2.15 -5.20 5.59
C GLU A 32 -3.11 -4.04 5.86
N PHE A 33 -4.38 -4.30 5.62
CA PHE A 33 -5.48 -3.37 5.69
C PHE A 33 -6.50 -3.96 6.66
N ASN A 34 -7.16 -3.08 7.43
CA ASN A 34 -8.22 -3.37 8.41
C ASN A 34 -7.83 -4.27 9.62
N GLU A 35 -8.80 -4.49 10.52
CA GLU A 35 -8.64 -5.30 11.73
C GLU A 35 -8.44 -6.81 11.46
N THR A 36 -8.87 -7.29 10.28
CA THR A 36 -8.69 -8.69 9.86
C THR A 36 -7.30 -8.99 9.35
N LYS A 37 -6.39 -8.01 9.37
CA LYS A 37 -4.97 -8.17 9.02
C LYS A 37 -4.79 -8.77 7.63
N THR A 38 -5.65 -8.36 6.69
CA THR A 38 -5.65 -8.89 5.33
C THR A 38 -4.81 -7.98 4.45
N VAL A 39 -3.85 -8.56 3.72
CA VAL A 39 -3.07 -7.81 2.73
C VAL A 39 -3.97 -7.42 1.56
N ALA A 40 -3.92 -6.14 1.19
CA ALA A 40 -4.73 -5.57 0.13
C ALA A 40 -3.89 -4.62 -0.75
N ASP A 41 -4.27 -4.52 -2.02
CA ASP A 41 -3.80 -3.45 -2.89
C ASP A 41 -4.71 -2.24 -2.74
N ILE A 42 -4.13 -1.08 -2.47
CA ILE A 42 -4.85 0.18 -2.27
C ILE A 42 -4.77 1.00 -3.55
N PHE A 43 -5.94 1.49 -3.99
CA PHE A 43 -6.11 2.32 -5.16
C PHE A 43 -6.75 3.66 -4.77
N TYR A 44 -6.47 4.69 -5.56
CA TYR A 44 -6.89 6.07 -5.34
C TYR A 44 -7.63 6.63 -6.55
N ARG A 45 -8.67 7.43 -6.27
CA ARG A 45 -9.38 8.30 -7.20
C ARG A 45 -9.48 9.70 -6.61
N ASP A 46 -9.17 10.72 -7.41
CA ASP A 46 -9.15 12.10 -6.90
C ASP A 46 -10.55 12.66 -6.64
N THR A 47 -11.51 12.31 -7.50
CA THR A 47 -12.93 12.60 -7.28
C THR A 47 -13.52 11.50 -6.40
N PRO A 48 -14.13 11.81 -5.23
CA PRO A 48 -14.80 10.82 -4.39
C PRO A 48 -15.79 9.92 -5.14
N HIS A 49 -15.92 8.65 -4.72
CA HIS A 49 -16.89 7.73 -5.32
C HIS A 49 -18.32 8.27 -5.17
N PRO A 50 -19.13 8.40 -6.24
CA PRO A 50 -20.40 9.13 -6.22
C PRO A 50 -21.42 8.55 -5.23
N LYS A 51 -21.36 7.24 -4.96
CA LYS A 51 -22.25 6.55 -4.00
C LYS A 51 -21.70 6.48 -2.57
N PHE A 52 -20.38 6.40 -2.41
CA PHE A 52 -19.76 5.98 -1.15
C PHE A 52 -18.88 7.07 -0.53
N GLY A 53 -18.54 8.11 -1.27
CA GLY A 53 -17.75 9.25 -0.82
C GLY A 53 -16.26 8.98 -0.61
N ASN A 54 -15.80 7.75 -0.77
CA ASN A 54 -14.40 7.39 -0.55
C ASN A 54 -13.52 7.75 -1.75
N LYS A 55 -12.27 8.13 -1.47
CA LYS A 55 -11.22 8.34 -2.47
C LYS A 55 -10.29 7.14 -2.58
N TYR A 56 -10.14 6.37 -1.52
CA TYR A 56 -9.32 5.16 -1.50
C TYR A 56 -10.19 3.92 -1.41
N PHE A 57 -9.82 2.88 -2.15
CA PHE A 57 -10.43 1.57 -2.02
C PHE A 57 -9.35 0.48 -2.04
N ALA A 58 -9.63 -0.59 -1.30
CA ALA A 58 -8.78 -1.76 -1.22
C ALA A 58 -9.35 -2.88 -2.10
N ILE A 59 -8.48 -3.61 -2.78
CA ILE A 59 -8.79 -4.94 -3.35
C ILE A 59 -7.99 -5.98 -2.58
N PHE A 60 -8.70 -6.97 -2.06
CA PHE A 60 -8.11 -8.12 -1.36
C PHE A 60 -8.87 -9.39 -1.72
N PHE A 61 -8.31 -10.55 -1.35
CA PHE A 61 -8.89 -11.83 -1.68
C PHE A 61 -9.27 -12.62 -0.43
N ARG A 62 -10.39 -13.34 -0.50
CA ARG A 62 -10.72 -14.41 0.44
C ARG A 62 -10.88 -15.69 -0.36
N GLY A 63 -9.87 -16.56 -0.32
CA GLY A 63 -9.75 -17.65 -1.28
C GLY A 63 -9.46 -17.10 -2.68
N ALA A 64 -10.22 -17.53 -3.68
CA ALA A 64 -10.09 -17.05 -5.06
C ALA A 64 -10.90 -15.78 -5.36
N ASP A 65 -11.81 -15.39 -4.45
CA ASP A 65 -12.76 -14.32 -4.71
C ASP A 65 -12.20 -12.94 -4.32
N PRO A 66 -12.27 -11.94 -5.22
CA PRO A 66 -11.87 -10.57 -4.91
C PRO A 66 -12.97 -9.83 -4.16
N TYR A 67 -12.56 -9.02 -3.19
CA TYR A 67 -13.42 -8.14 -2.40
C TYR A 67 -12.92 -6.71 -2.49
N ILE A 68 -13.87 -5.76 -2.42
CA ILE A 68 -13.60 -4.32 -2.42
C ILE A 68 -14.05 -3.73 -1.09
N ALA A 69 -13.21 -2.89 -0.48
CA ALA A 69 -13.55 -2.15 0.73
C ALA A 69 -13.13 -0.68 0.64
N ASN A 70 -13.80 0.20 1.39
CA ASN A 70 -13.33 1.56 1.61
C ASN A 70 -11.96 1.51 2.29
N ALA A 71 -10.98 2.29 1.80
CA ALA A 71 -9.63 2.34 2.36
C ALA A 71 -9.16 3.74 2.76
N ASP A 72 -10.03 4.72 2.96
CA ASP A 72 -9.64 6.12 3.27
C ASP A 72 -8.81 6.23 4.56
N ALA A 73 -8.95 5.27 5.48
CA ALA A 73 -8.12 5.19 6.68
C ALA A 73 -6.61 5.02 6.39
N ILE A 74 -6.22 4.69 5.15
CA ILE A 74 -4.82 4.54 4.72
C ILE A 74 -4.00 5.81 4.99
N GLU A 75 -4.60 7.00 4.91
CA GLU A 75 -3.90 8.27 5.16
C GLU A 75 -3.47 8.42 6.63
N LYS A 76 -4.05 7.65 7.55
CA LYS A 76 -3.69 7.65 8.97
C LYS A 76 -2.51 6.71 9.28
N LEU A 77 -2.07 5.91 8.31
CA LEU A 77 -1.03 4.90 8.50
C LEU A 77 0.36 5.44 8.15
N THR A 78 1.39 4.87 8.78
CA THR A 78 2.80 5.24 8.58
C THR A 78 3.65 4.06 8.13
N PHE A 79 4.45 4.21 7.08
CA PHE A 79 5.24 3.15 6.48
C PHE A 79 6.71 3.35 6.80
N GLY A 80 7.31 2.43 7.56
CA GLY A 80 8.76 2.35 7.68
C GLY A 80 9.35 1.76 6.41
N MET A 81 10.28 2.48 5.79
CA MET A 81 10.98 2.08 4.57
C MET A 81 12.48 2.05 4.78
N VAL A 82 13.14 1.07 4.18
CA VAL A 82 14.60 0.96 4.10
C VAL A 82 15.02 0.72 2.65
N GLU A 83 16.28 1.00 2.35
CA GLU A 83 16.84 0.77 1.01
C GLU A 83 17.23 -0.71 0.84
N ASN A 84 16.84 -1.33 -0.27
CA ASN A 84 17.22 -2.69 -0.64
C ASN A 84 18.57 -2.72 -1.39
N ASP A 85 19.00 -3.90 -1.84
CA ASP A 85 20.27 -4.08 -2.55
C ASP A 85 20.37 -3.35 -3.90
N ASN A 86 19.24 -2.95 -4.48
CA ASN A 86 19.15 -2.24 -5.75
C ASN A 86 19.04 -0.71 -5.59
N GLY A 87 19.08 -0.18 -4.36
CA GLY A 87 18.85 1.24 -4.11
C GLY A 87 17.37 1.64 -4.13
N GLU A 88 16.43 0.69 -4.12
CA GLU A 88 15.00 0.95 -4.06
C GLU A 88 14.51 0.93 -2.60
N LEU A 89 13.47 1.71 -2.29
CA LEU A 89 12.85 1.66 -0.97
C LEU A 89 11.86 0.50 -0.88
N GLU A 90 12.00 -0.32 0.15
CA GLU A 90 11.07 -1.39 0.49
C GLU A 90 10.52 -1.22 1.91
N TYR A 91 9.26 -1.63 2.07
CA TYR A 91 8.56 -1.68 3.35
C TYR A 91 7.98 -3.07 3.57
N SER A 92 7.68 -3.35 4.85
CA SER A 92 6.95 -4.53 5.29
C SER A 92 5.45 -4.34 5.02
N THR A 93 4.87 -5.23 4.22
CA THR A 93 3.46 -5.21 3.83
C THR A 93 2.55 -5.65 4.96
N SER A 94 2.98 -6.56 5.84
CA SER A 94 2.19 -7.12 6.94
C SER A 94 3.01 -7.24 8.23
N ARG A 95 2.37 -7.52 9.36
CA ARG A 95 3.11 -7.64 10.64
C ARG A 95 4.19 -8.72 10.66
N HIS A 96 4.11 -9.69 9.75
CA HIS A 96 4.99 -10.86 9.64
C HIS A 96 5.75 -10.90 8.30
N ASP A 97 5.91 -9.73 7.67
CA ASP A 97 6.67 -9.58 6.43
C ASP A 97 8.07 -9.04 6.74
N TYR A 98 8.92 -9.92 7.28
CA TYR A 98 10.32 -9.63 7.54
C TYR A 98 11.11 -9.63 6.24
N LYS A 99 11.88 -8.57 6.02
CA LYS A 99 12.77 -8.44 4.86
C LYS A 99 14.17 -8.06 5.32
N SER A 100 15.17 -8.72 4.76
CA SER A 100 16.59 -8.39 4.96
C SER A 100 17.33 -8.40 3.64
N PHE A 101 18.31 -7.52 3.52
CA PHE A 101 19.06 -7.26 2.29
C PHE A 101 20.56 -7.45 2.54
N ASN A 102 21.34 -7.71 1.49
CA ASN A 102 22.79 -7.91 1.58
C ASN A 102 23.53 -6.65 2.02
N ASN A 103 22.97 -5.46 1.77
CA ASN A 103 23.46 -4.18 2.27
C ASN A 103 23.31 -4.02 3.81
N GLY A 104 22.77 -5.02 4.51
CA GLY A 104 22.59 -5.03 5.96
C GLY A 104 21.30 -4.34 6.45
N ASN A 105 20.52 -3.74 5.55
CA ASN A 105 19.22 -3.20 5.90
C ASN A 105 18.20 -4.30 6.13
N MET A 106 17.29 -4.04 7.06
CA MET A 106 16.18 -4.91 7.40
C MET A 106 14.97 -4.09 7.80
N ILE A 107 13.77 -4.60 7.47
CA ILE A 107 12.48 -4.01 7.85
C ILE A 107 11.48 -5.11 8.22
N ASP A 108 10.70 -4.89 9.28
CA ASP A 108 9.66 -5.79 9.77
C ASP A 108 8.57 -5.02 10.54
N GLY A 109 7.44 -5.68 10.80
CA GLY A 109 6.37 -5.23 11.70
C GLY A 109 5.16 -4.60 11.02
N GLY A 110 5.22 -4.36 9.70
CA GLY A 110 4.11 -3.86 8.89
C GLY A 110 3.34 -2.70 9.53
N ARG A 111 2.04 -2.90 9.77
CA ARG A 111 1.13 -1.91 10.36
C ARG A 111 1.11 -1.90 11.89
N GLN A 112 1.75 -2.87 12.54
CA GLN A 112 1.73 -2.99 14.01
C GLN A 112 2.88 -2.22 14.66
N TYR A 113 4.05 -2.22 14.04
CA TYR A 113 5.25 -1.51 14.48
C TYR A 113 6.24 -1.35 13.32
N VAL A 114 7.24 -0.50 13.49
CA VAL A 114 8.38 -0.39 12.56
C VAL A 114 9.62 -0.91 13.27
N ARG A 115 10.20 -2.00 12.76
CA ARG A 115 11.48 -2.54 13.24
C ARG A 115 12.48 -2.54 12.09
N SER A 116 13.62 -1.89 12.28
CA SER A 116 14.70 -1.80 11.27
C SER A 116 16.09 -1.87 11.89
N SER A 117 17.11 -2.23 11.10
CA SER A 117 18.49 -2.42 11.58
C SER A 117 19.29 -1.13 11.81
N LEU A 118 19.13 -0.10 10.97
CA LEU A 118 19.96 1.11 11.02
C LEU A 118 19.15 2.41 11.02
N ASN A 119 18.44 2.72 9.91
CA ASN A 119 17.62 3.92 9.78
C ASN A 119 16.46 3.68 8.80
N SER A 120 15.23 3.64 9.30
CA SER A 120 14.05 3.66 8.44
C SER A 120 13.55 5.08 8.23
N LYS A 121 13.12 5.37 7.00
CA LYS A 121 12.38 6.61 6.69
C LYS A 121 10.89 6.33 6.86
N ILE A 122 10.18 7.27 7.48
CA ILE A 122 8.74 7.14 7.67
C ILE A 122 8.02 7.83 6.51
N TYR A 123 7.11 7.10 5.87
CA TYR A 123 6.26 7.58 4.80
C TYR A 123 4.79 7.57 5.22
N VAL A 124 3.97 8.41 4.59
CA VAL A 124 2.51 8.44 4.71
C VAL A 124 1.88 8.51 3.32
N VAL A 125 0.61 8.13 3.21
CA VAL A 125 -0.15 8.30 1.96
C VAL A 125 -0.87 9.65 1.96
N ARG A 126 -0.69 10.45 0.90
CA ARG A 126 -1.40 11.71 0.67
C ARG A 126 -1.79 11.78 -0.81
N ASP A 127 -3.06 12.05 -1.09
CA ASP A 127 -3.60 12.21 -2.44
C ASP A 127 -3.13 11.11 -3.42
N GLY A 128 -3.16 9.85 -2.97
CA GLY A 128 -2.77 8.69 -3.77
C GLY A 128 -1.26 8.46 -3.90
N GLN A 129 -0.41 9.19 -3.17
CA GLN A 129 1.04 9.05 -3.24
C GLN A 129 1.67 8.76 -1.88
N MET A 130 2.73 7.95 -1.87
CA MET A 130 3.55 7.76 -0.67
C MET A 130 4.60 8.87 -0.59
N VAL A 131 4.49 9.73 0.42
CA VAL A 131 5.38 10.87 0.67
C VAL A 131 6.11 10.70 2.00
N ILE A 132 7.30 11.29 2.12
CA ILE A 132 8.04 11.31 3.40
C ILE A 132 7.19 12.05 4.43
N LYS A 133 7.09 11.48 5.63
CA LYS A 133 6.43 12.11 6.77
C LYS A 133 7.39 13.16 7.35
N GLU A 134 7.01 14.43 7.21
CA GLU A 134 7.65 15.56 7.91
C GLU A 134 7.43 15.48 9.44
#